data_AF-A0A022MEA6-F1
#
_entry.id   AF-A0A022MEA6-F1
#
_cell.length_a   1.000
_cell.length_b   1.000
_cell.length_c   1.000
_cell.angle_alpha   90.00
_cell.angle_beta   90.00
_cell.angle_gamma   90.00
#
_symmetry.space_group_name_H-M   'P 1'
#
loop_
_entity.id
_entity.type
_entity.pdbx_description
1 polymer ?
#
loop_
_entity_poly.entity_id
_entity_poly.type
_entity_poly.pdbx_seq_one_letter_code
_entity_poly.pdbx_strand_id
1 'polypeptide(L)'
;MKLTIWIDDWQIQCCGQSFAPGDVVSWTLLEVDPEDYADVVGSDRADEIDFREEHHGQEEGHAPTLVEVLSIAEVHCRYEVAPGATNKVNHPVPGTTVLVPVKEADGCAETRPDVSFAGYLVTARRTTDGPKGTAAYGR
;
A
#
# COMPACT_ATOMS: atom_id res chain seq x y z
N MET A 1 -1.86 2.87 18.68
CA MET A 1 -0.64 3.22 17.93
C MET A 1 -1.02 3.39 16.47
N LYS A 2 -0.37 4.31 15.76
CA LYS A 2 -0.51 4.45 14.31
C LYS A 2 0.50 3.51 13.64
N LEU A 3 0.12 2.98 12.49
CA LEU A 3 0.95 2.17 11.62
C LEU A 3 1.07 2.87 10.27
N THR A 4 2.21 2.72 9.62
CA THR A 4 2.41 3.03 8.21
C THR A 4 2.46 1.72 7.44
N ILE A 5 1.59 1.60 6.43
CA ILE A 5 1.37 0.37 5.69
C ILE A 5 1.58 0.65 4.21
N TRP A 6 2.42 -0.14 3.56
CA TRP A 6 2.57 -0.16 2.11
C TRP A 6 1.54 -1.10 1.47
N ILE A 7 0.85 -0.62 0.42
CA ILE A 7 -0.03 -1.42 -0.42
C ILE A 7 0.48 -1.34 -1.85
N ASP A 8 0.90 -2.44 -2.47
CA ASP A 8 1.33 -2.41 -3.86
C ASP A 8 0.15 -2.09 -4.81
N ASP A 9 0.45 -1.45 -5.93
CA ASP A 9 -0.54 -1.07 -6.95
C ASP A 9 -1.39 -2.26 -7.43
N TRP A 10 -0.74 -3.39 -7.71
CA TRP A 10 -1.36 -4.60 -8.22
C TRP A 10 -2.33 -5.26 -7.23
N GLN A 11 -2.15 -5.04 -5.92
CA GLN A 11 -3.05 -5.58 -4.89
C GLN A 11 -4.47 -5.06 -5.10
N ILE A 12 -4.62 -3.74 -5.35
CA ILE A 12 -5.92 -3.11 -5.58
C ILE A 12 -6.43 -3.34 -7.00
N GLN A 13 -5.55 -3.30 -8.00
CA GLN A 13 -5.96 -3.45 -9.41
C GLN A 13 -6.43 -4.86 -9.78
N CYS A 14 -5.96 -5.89 -9.08
CA CYS A 14 -6.32 -7.28 -9.38
C CYS A 14 -7.64 -7.68 -8.70
N CYS A 15 -7.69 -7.58 -7.37
CA CYS A 15 -8.79 -8.10 -6.55
C CYS A 15 -9.10 -7.26 -5.30
N GLY A 16 -8.28 -6.25 -5.00
CA GLY A 16 -8.44 -5.46 -3.78
C GLY A 16 -9.70 -4.59 -3.80
N GLN A 17 -10.24 -4.35 -2.61
CA GLN A 17 -11.38 -3.45 -2.44
C GLN A 17 -10.87 -2.02 -2.32
N SER A 18 -11.62 -1.06 -2.87
CA SER A 18 -11.31 0.35 -2.61
C SER A 18 -11.49 0.67 -1.13
N PHE A 19 -10.73 1.66 -0.65
CA PHE A 19 -10.80 2.11 0.74
C PHE A 19 -10.50 3.60 0.84
N ALA A 20 -11.09 4.24 1.85
CA ALA A 20 -10.97 5.66 2.14
C ALA A 20 -10.66 5.89 3.64
N PRO A 21 -10.15 7.08 4.02
CA PRO A 21 -10.02 7.46 5.41
C PRO A 21 -11.35 7.32 6.17
N GLY A 22 -11.32 6.64 7.33
CA GLY A 22 -12.47 6.30 8.15
C GLY A 22 -12.95 4.85 7.98
N ASP A 23 -12.55 4.17 6.91
CA ASP A 23 -12.90 2.76 6.71
C ASP A 23 -12.17 1.85 7.68
N VAL A 24 -12.87 0.80 8.12
CA VAL A 24 -12.28 -0.29 8.90
C VAL A 24 -12.08 -1.48 7.96
N VAL A 25 -10.83 -1.81 7.72
CA VAL A 25 -10.39 -2.86 6.78
C VAL A 25 -9.68 -3.98 7.53
N SER A 26 -9.69 -5.17 6.93
CA SER A 26 -9.07 -6.37 7.48
C SER A 26 -7.93 -6.80 6.54
N TRP A 27 -6.69 -6.57 6.95
CA TRP A 27 -5.51 -6.80 6.13
C TRP A 27 -4.55 -7.79 6.77
N THR A 28 -3.97 -8.68 5.97
CA THR A 28 -2.82 -9.47 6.39
C THR A 28 -1.59 -8.57 6.29
N LEU A 29 -0.94 -8.32 7.43
CA LEU A 29 0.19 -7.39 7.52
C LEU A 29 1.49 -8.16 7.79
N LEU A 30 2.50 -7.94 6.96
CA LEU A 30 3.83 -8.50 7.10
C LEU A 30 4.82 -7.39 7.39
N GLU A 31 5.73 -7.60 8.34
CA GLU A 31 6.83 -6.66 8.59
C GLU A 31 7.70 -6.54 7.35
N VAL A 32 8.23 -5.34 7.13
CA VAL A 32 9.06 -5.03 5.96
C VAL A 32 10.50 -4.79 6.35
N ASP A 33 11.40 -5.00 5.39
CA ASP A 33 12.73 -4.42 5.42
C ASP A 33 12.70 -3.04 4.75
N PRO A 34 13.09 -1.95 5.42
CA PRO A 34 13.18 -0.62 4.78
C PRO A 34 14.02 -0.60 3.50
N GLU A 35 15.04 -1.47 3.38
CA GLU A 35 15.89 -1.52 2.19
C GLU A 35 15.08 -1.88 0.92
N ASP A 36 13.99 -2.62 1.05
CA ASP A 36 13.11 -3.00 -0.08
C ASP A 36 12.36 -1.79 -0.68
N TYR A 37 12.21 -0.71 0.09
CA TYR A 37 11.39 0.45 -0.27
C TYR A 37 12.20 1.73 -0.51
N ALA A 38 13.47 1.76 -0.12
CA ALA A 38 14.32 2.94 -0.18
C ALA A 38 14.41 3.55 -1.59
N ASP A 39 14.48 2.72 -2.64
CA ASP A 39 14.53 3.19 -4.03
C ASP A 39 13.18 3.73 -4.54
N VAL A 40 12.06 3.33 -3.91
CA VAL A 40 10.70 3.72 -4.28
C VAL A 40 10.25 4.99 -3.57
N VAL A 41 10.44 5.06 -2.25
CA VAL A 41 9.94 6.17 -1.40
C VAL A 41 11.02 7.06 -0.81
N GLY A 42 12.30 6.69 -0.98
CA GLY A 42 13.43 7.31 -0.29
C GLY A 42 13.67 6.70 1.10
N SER A 43 14.94 6.63 1.53
CA SER A 43 15.35 5.97 2.78
C SER A 43 14.61 6.46 4.01
N ASP A 44 14.54 7.79 4.22
CA ASP A 44 13.87 8.38 5.38
C ASP A 44 12.42 7.92 5.52
N ARG A 45 11.71 7.73 4.39
CA ARG A 45 10.33 7.28 4.38
C ARG A 45 10.21 5.77 4.50
N ALA A 46 11.13 5.04 3.88
CA ALA A 46 11.16 3.59 3.97
C ALA A 46 11.32 3.12 5.43
N ASP A 47 12.13 3.83 6.22
CA ASP A 47 12.30 3.59 7.66
C ASP A 47 11.00 3.80 8.48
N GLU A 48 10.02 4.51 7.93
CA GLU A 48 8.72 4.74 8.57
C GLU A 48 7.69 3.66 8.22
N ILE A 49 7.95 2.78 7.26
CA ILE A 49 7.02 1.73 6.84
C ILE A 49 7.12 0.57 7.83
N ASP A 50 6.04 0.34 8.56
CA ASP A 50 6.00 -0.73 9.56
C ASP A 50 5.63 -2.08 8.91
N PHE A 51 4.72 -2.06 7.92
CA PHE A 51 4.16 -3.26 7.32
C PHE A 51 3.89 -3.09 5.83
N ARG A 52 3.83 -4.21 5.10
CA ARG A 52 3.17 -4.32 3.80
C ARG A 52 1.92 -5.17 3.92
N GLU A 53 0.90 -4.83 3.16
CA GLU A 53 -0.26 -5.71 2.98
C GLU A 53 0.06 -6.84 2.02
N GLU A 54 -0.41 -8.04 2.35
CA GLU A 54 -0.24 -9.21 1.51
C GLU A 54 -1.56 -9.95 1.31
N HIS A 55 -2.12 -9.85 0.10
CA HIS A 55 -3.36 -10.54 -0.27
C HIS A 55 -3.13 -11.88 -0.98
N HIS A 56 -1.96 -12.10 -1.60
CA HIS A 56 -1.72 -13.17 -2.56
C HIS A 56 -0.63 -14.18 -2.14
N GLY A 57 0.17 -13.83 -1.14
CA GLY A 57 1.13 -14.74 -0.52
C GLY A 57 0.41 -15.84 0.24
N GLN A 58 0.69 -17.10 -0.10
CA GLN A 58 0.23 -18.28 0.64
C GLN A 58 1.01 -18.47 1.96
N GLU A 59 1.30 -17.40 2.71
CA GLU A 59 1.86 -17.56 4.05
C GLU A 59 0.74 -17.95 5.02
N GLU A 60 0.48 -19.26 5.06
CA GLU A 60 -0.41 -19.89 6.02
C GLU A 60 0.05 -19.53 7.45
N GLY A 61 -0.72 -18.69 8.15
CA GLY A 61 -0.51 -18.43 9.59
C GLY A 61 -0.69 -16.99 10.06
N HIS A 62 -0.71 -15.99 9.17
CA HIS A 62 -0.95 -14.61 9.58
C HIS A 62 -2.45 -14.32 9.66
N ALA A 63 -2.95 -14.13 10.89
CA ALA A 63 -4.32 -13.70 11.10
C ALA A 63 -4.49 -12.26 10.60
N PRO A 64 -5.56 -11.94 9.84
CA PRO A 64 -5.83 -10.59 9.41
C PRO A 64 -5.94 -9.62 10.59
N THR A 65 -5.33 -8.45 10.43
CA THR A 65 -5.37 -7.34 11.39
C THR A 65 -6.43 -6.35 10.96
N LEU A 66 -7.35 -6.03 11.87
CA LEU A 66 -8.32 -4.97 11.67
C LEU A 66 -7.65 -3.61 11.92
N VAL A 67 -7.75 -2.73 10.93
CA VAL A 67 -7.23 -1.37 11.00
C VAL A 67 -8.25 -0.36 10.50
N GLU A 68 -8.25 0.83 11.10
CA GLU A 68 -8.98 1.99 10.58
C GLU A 68 -8.02 2.88 9.79
N VAL A 69 -8.38 3.17 8.55
CA VAL A 69 -7.60 4.01 7.63
C VAL A 69 -7.69 5.47 8.09
N LEU A 70 -6.56 6.15 8.22
CA LEU A 70 -6.49 7.54 8.67
C LEU A 70 -6.10 8.51 7.54
N SER A 71 -5.19 8.08 6.66
CA SER A 71 -4.79 8.86 5.48
C SER A 71 -4.18 7.95 4.42
N ILE A 72 -4.27 8.37 3.17
CA ILE A 72 -3.78 7.65 2.00
C ILE A 72 -2.98 8.61 1.14
N ALA A 73 -1.81 8.16 0.67
CA ALA A 73 -1.08 8.81 -0.40
C ALA A 73 -0.80 7.79 -1.51
N GLU A 74 -1.06 8.16 -2.76
CA GLU A 74 -0.47 7.46 -3.89
C GLU A 74 1.03 7.74 -3.91
N VAL A 75 1.79 6.70 -4.24
CA VAL A 75 3.22 6.76 -4.47
C VAL A 75 3.46 6.49 -5.95
N HIS A 76 4.19 7.40 -6.57
CA HIS A 76 4.63 7.28 -7.95
C HIS A 76 6.15 7.38 -7.99
N CYS A 77 6.79 6.62 -8.87
CA CYS A 77 8.22 6.79 -9.14
C CYS A 77 8.52 6.46 -10.61
N ARG A 78 9.69 6.89 -11.08
CA ARG A 78 10.16 6.50 -12.40
C ARG A 78 10.73 5.09 -12.34
N TYR A 79 10.49 4.31 -13.38
CA TYR A 79 11.10 3.00 -13.53
C TYR A 79 11.98 2.94 -14.77
N GLU A 80 13.15 2.32 -14.65
CA GLU A 80 14.10 2.13 -15.75
C GLU A 80 14.69 0.72 -15.74
N VAL A 81 15.08 0.23 -16.92
CA VAL A 81 15.87 -1.00 -17.04
C VAL A 81 17.32 -0.67 -16.74
N ALA A 82 17.94 -1.43 -15.82
CA ALA A 82 19.33 -1.23 -15.47
C ALA A 82 20.25 -1.38 -16.71
N PRO A 83 21.26 -0.49 -16.89
CA PRO A 83 22.16 -0.56 -18.03
C PRO A 83 22.88 -1.92 -18.09
N GLY A 84 22.71 -2.66 -19.20
CA GLY A 84 23.37 -3.95 -19.41
C GLY A 84 22.65 -5.16 -18.77
N ALA A 85 21.45 -4.99 -18.23
CA ALA A 85 20.67 -6.10 -17.71
C ALA A 85 20.25 -7.08 -18.82
N THR A 86 20.52 -8.37 -18.62
CA THR A 86 20.07 -9.45 -19.51
C THR A 86 18.57 -9.71 -19.38
N ASN A 87 17.97 -9.35 -18.25
CA ASN A 87 16.53 -9.38 -18.01
C ASN A 87 15.97 -7.96 -18.05
N LYS A 88 14.86 -7.75 -18.77
CA LYS A 88 14.23 -6.42 -18.95
C LYS A 88 13.31 -6.08 -17.78
N VAL A 89 13.81 -6.24 -16.55
CA VAL A 89 13.07 -5.83 -15.35
C VAL A 89 13.26 -4.34 -15.14
N ASN A 90 12.15 -3.67 -14.92
CA ASN A 90 12.09 -2.26 -14.58
C ASN A 90 12.36 -2.10 -13.09
N HIS A 91 13.33 -1.26 -12.73
CA HIS A 91 13.66 -0.94 -11.35
C HIS A 91 13.27 0.51 -11.03
N PRO A 92 12.80 0.79 -9.81
CA PRO A 92 12.52 2.15 -9.38
C PRO A 92 13.81 2.98 -9.44
N VAL A 93 13.71 4.22 -9.90
CA VAL A 93 14.82 5.16 -9.98
C VAL A 93 14.83 6.00 -8.69
N PRO A 94 15.87 5.89 -7.84
CA PRO A 94 15.92 6.60 -6.58
C PRO A 94 15.79 8.12 -6.75
N GLY A 95 15.06 8.76 -5.83
CA GLY A 95 14.86 10.21 -5.83
C GLY A 95 13.84 10.74 -6.85
N THR A 96 13.09 9.85 -7.52
CA THR A 96 12.01 10.22 -8.45
C THR A 96 10.61 10.12 -7.84
N THR A 97 10.54 9.84 -6.54
CA THR A 97 9.27 9.66 -5.81
C THR A 97 8.40 10.91 -5.87
N VAL A 98 7.13 10.71 -6.21
CA VAL A 98 6.06 11.70 -6.11
C VAL A 98 4.97 11.13 -5.21
N LEU A 99 4.65 11.85 -4.14
CA LEU A 99 3.58 11.50 -3.20
C LEU A 99 2.36 12.40 -3.43
N VAL A 100 1.19 11.78 -3.52
CA VAL A 100 -0.06 12.49 -3.79
C VAL A 100 -1.10 12.08 -2.77
N PRO A 101 -1.49 12.96 -1.84
CA PRO A 101 -2.60 12.68 -0.94
C PRO A 101 -3.89 12.46 -1.72
N VAL A 102 -4.58 11.36 -1.44
CA VAL A 102 -5.85 11.00 -2.07
C VAL A 102 -6.93 10.74 -1.03
N LYS A 103 -8.19 10.86 -1.46
CA LYS A 103 -9.35 10.62 -0.59
C LYS A 103 -9.84 9.18 -0.62
N GLU A 104 -9.40 8.41 -1.61
CA GLU A 104 -9.77 7.03 -1.83
C GLU A 104 -8.62 6.34 -2.58
N ALA A 105 -8.36 5.09 -2.24
CA ALA A 105 -7.52 4.18 -3.00
C ALA A 105 -8.43 3.26 -3.81
N ASP A 106 -8.62 3.55 -5.09
CA ASP A 106 -9.50 2.81 -6.00
C ASP A 106 -8.74 2.01 -7.09
N GLY A 107 -7.41 2.01 -7.02
CA GLY A 107 -6.51 1.38 -7.99
C GLY A 107 -6.37 2.14 -9.31
N CYS A 108 -7.08 3.25 -9.48
CA CYS A 108 -7.17 4.00 -10.73
C CYS A 108 -6.42 5.34 -10.62
N ALA A 109 -5.12 5.27 -10.31
CA ALA A 109 -4.29 6.46 -10.18
C ALA A 109 -4.26 7.28 -11.48
N GLU A 110 -4.38 8.60 -11.35
CA GLU A 110 -4.27 9.51 -12.50
C GLU A 110 -2.88 9.39 -13.14
N THR A 111 -2.83 9.30 -14.47
CA THR A 111 -1.56 9.23 -15.20
C THR A 111 -0.75 10.51 -14.98
N ARG A 112 0.54 10.35 -14.68
CA ARG A 112 1.48 11.45 -14.48
C ARG A 112 2.62 11.36 -15.50
N PRO A 113 3.13 12.50 -15.98
CA PRO A 113 4.30 12.49 -16.85
C PRO A 113 5.51 11.95 -16.08
N ASP A 114 6.31 11.13 -16.76
CA ASP A 114 7.63 10.64 -16.32
C ASP A 114 7.69 9.73 -15.08
N VAL A 115 6.54 9.43 -14.45
CA VAL A 115 6.43 8.51 -13.31
C VAL A 115 5.25 7.57 -13.48
N SER A 116 5.39 6.37 -12.91
CA SER A 116 4.34 5.36 -12.85
C SER A 116 3.83 5.22 -11.43
N PHE A 117 2.55 4.88 -11.30
CA PHE A 117 1.97 4.50 -10.01
C PHE A 117 2.65 3.22 -9.49
N ALA A 118 3.10 3.26 -8.23
CA ALA A 118 3.82 2.17 -7.58
C ALA A 118 2.98 1.50 -6.48
N GLY A 119 2.08 2.25 -5.85
CA GLY A 119 1.25 1.77 -4.75
C GLY A 119 0.77 2.88 -3.84
N TYR A 120 0.25 2.51 -2.67
CA TYR A 120 -0.25 3.44 -1.67
C TYR A 120 0.59 3.37 -0.40
N LEU A 121 0.82 4.54 0.19
CA LEU A 121 1.26 4.67 1.58
C LEU A 121 0.05 5.01 2.44
N VAL A 122 -0.26 4.13 3.39
CA VAL A 122 -1.45 4.24 4.23
C VAL A 122 -1.03 4.44 5.67
N THR A 123 -1.53 5.51 6.31
CA THR A 123 -1.48 5.60 7.77
C THR A 123 -2.78 5.03 8.33
N ALA A 124 -2.67 4.09 9.26
CA ALA A 124 -3.81 3.44 9.88
C ALA A 124 -3.65 3.34 11.41
N ARG A 125 -4.70 2.96 12.12
CA ARG A 125 -4.61 2.54 13.53
C ARG A 125 -5.23 1.16 13.70
N ARG A 126 -4.61 0.30 14.51
CA ARG A 126 -5.21 -0.99 14.88
C ARG A 126 -6.54 -0.75 15.60
N THR A 127 -7.55 -1.53 15.25
CA THR A 127 -8.84 -1.59 15.95
C THR A 127 -9.08 -3.02 16.43
N THR A 128 -9.70 -3.15 17.60
CA THR A 128 -10.21 -4.43 18.12
C THR A 128 -11.68 -4.63 17.78
N ASP A 129 -12.36 -3.57 17.35
CA ASP A 129 -13.72 -3.64 16.85
C ASP A 129 -13.67 -3.93 15.35
N GLY A 130 -14.06 -5.15 14.97
CA GLY A 130 -14.43 -5.44 13.59
C GLY A 130 -15.61 -4.58 13.15
N PRO A 131 -15.94 -4.55 11.84
CA PRO A 131 -17.15 -3.86 11.42
C PRO A 131 -18.31 -4.39 12.26
N LYS A 132 -18.94 -3.51 13.05
CA LYS A 132 -20.24 -3.80 13.64
C LYS A 132 -21.16 -4.01 12.45
N GLY A 133 -21.25 -5.27 12.00
CA GLY A 133 -22.17 -5.69 10.97
C GLY A 133 -23.51 -5.07 11.33
N THR A 134 -24.02 -4.24 10.44
CA THR A 134 -25.36 -3.71 10.54
C THR A 134 -26.27 -4.91 10.74
N ALA A 135 -26.77 -5.06 11.97
CA ALA A 135 -27.85 -5.98 12.28
C ALA A 135 -29.02 -5.54 11.39
N ALA A 136 -29.20 -6.22 10.27
CA ALA A 136 -30.40 -6.09 9.49
C ALA A 136 -31.54 -6.67 10.32
N TYR A 137 -32.36 -5.76 10.85
CA TYR A 137 -33.69 -6.05 11.37
C TYR A 137 -34.47 -6.91 10.36
N GLY A 138 -35.13 -7.95 10.87
CA GLY A 138 -35.70 -9.02 10.05
C GLY A 138 -37.00 -8.70 9.30
N ARG A 139 -37.53 -9.75 8.64
CA ARG A 139 -38.84 -10.31 8.93
C ARG A 139 -38.91 -11.76 8.44
#